data_AF-A0A2H1H3X4-F1
#
_entry.id   AF-A0A2H1H3X4-F1
#
_cell.length_a   1.000
_cell.length_b   1.000
_cell.length_c   1.000
_cell.angle_alpha   90.00
_cell.angle_beta   90.00
_cell.angle_gamma   90.00
#
_symmetry.space_group_name_H-M   'P 1'
#
loop_
_entity.id
_entity.type
_entity.pdbx_description
1 polymer ?
#
loop_
_entity_poly.entity_id
_entity_poly.type
_entity_poly.pdbx_seq_one_letter_code
_entity_poly.pdbx_strand_id
1 'polypeptide(L)'
;MMFFLVGRVLGKKKQGLFGPPVGGEDSLEFGYCFDVSIRAFLPVWVFLYVLQFLLMPLIAQDYWVSNFFGNTMYLLALSYYFVITFLGYNALPFLSRTEILLAPIPVLVVLWLLSLFTFDCATNLAPVLWCGVSLRKPV
;
A
#
# COMPACT_ATOMS: atom_id res chain seq x y z
N MET A 1 12.52 -1.64 -8.06
CA MET A 1 12.00 -2.92 -7.53
C MET A 1 10.74 -3.39 -8.28
N MET A 2 9.77 -2.51 -8.54
CA MET A 2 8.52 -2.83 -9.24
C MET A 2 8.71 -3.50 -10.62
N PHE A 3 9.66 -3.02 -11.42
CA PHE A 3 9.99 -3.58 -12.74
C PHE A 3 10.31 -5.09 -12.70
N PHE A 4 11.11 -5.51 -11.72
CA PHE A 4 11.53 -6.91 -11.58
C PHE A 4 10.40 -7.81 -11.06
N LEU A 5 9.54 -7.26 -10.20
CA LEU A 5 8.35 -7.93 -9.67
C LEU A 5 7.31 -8.14 -10.77
N VAL A 6 7.06 -7.10 -11.58
CA VAL A 6 6.11 -7.11 -12.66
C VAL A 6 6.49 -8.13 -13.73
N GLY A 7 7.76 -8.18 -14.16
CA GLY A 7 8.23 -9.16 -15.14
C GLY A 7 8.12 -10.63 -14.69
N ARG A 8 8.17 -10.89 -13.37
CA ARG A 8 8.08 -12.25 -12.80
C ARG A 8 6.65 -12.66 -12.44
N VAL A 9 5.77 -11.72 -12.12
CA VAL A 9 4.43 -11.97 -11.55
C VAL A 9 3.30 -11.86 -12.60
N LEU A 10 3.47 -11.03 -13.64
CA LEU A 10 2.37 -10.64 -14.55
C LEU A 10 2.27 -11.44 -15.86
N GLY A 11 2.89 -12.62 -15.93
CA GLY A 11 2.73 -13.65 -16.98
C GLY A 11 2.28 -13.19 -18.38
N LYS A 12 3.16 -13.31 -19.39
CA LYS A 12 2.85 -12.92 -20.78
C LYS A 12 1.63 -13.66 -21.34
N LYS A 13 0.61 -12.92 -21.79
CA LYS A 13 -0.52 -13.48 -22.52
C LYS A 13 -0.06 -13.80 -23.95
N LYS A 14 -0.11 -15.07 -24.37
CA LYS A 14 0.20 -15.44 -25.77
C LYS A 14 -0.80 -14.76 -26.69
N GLN A 15 -0.33 -13.79 -27.48
CA GLN A 15 -1.12 -13.12 -28.49
C GLN A 15 -1.36 -14.07 -29.67
N GLY A 16 -2.59 -14.09 -30.19
CA GLY A 16 -3.03 -15.04 -31.21
C GLY A 16 -2.31 -14.87 -32.57
N LEU A 17 -2.43 -15.92 -33.39
CA LEU A 17 -1.71 -16.18 -34.65
C LEU A 17 -1.81 -15.09 -35.75
N PHE A 18 -2.66 -14.08 -35.59
CA PHE A 18 -2.90 -13.00 -36.56
C PHE A 18 -2.46 -11.60 -36.07
N GLY A 19 -1.59 -11.53 -35.05
CA GLY A 19 -0.93 -10.27 -34.67
C GLY A 19 0.09 -9.80 -35.70
N PRO A 20 0.39 -8.49 -35.78
CA PRO A 20 1.42 -7.95 -36.67
C PRO A 20 2.79 -8.62 -36.40
N PRO A 21 3.70 -8.66 -37.41
CA PRO A 21 4.90 -9.49 -37.37
C PRO A 21 5.80 -9.12 -36.19
N VAL A 22 6.21 -10.17 -35.46
CA VAL A 22 7.10 -10.14 -34.30
C VAL A 22 8.46 -9.56 -34.71
N GLY A 23 8.65 -8.27 -34.44
CA GLY A 23 9.88 -7.53 -34.72
C GLY A 23 10.24 -6.47 -33.68
N GLY A 24 9.52 -6.40 -32.55
CA GLY A 24 9.81 -5.46 -31.46
C GLY A 24 9.00 -5.77 -30.20
N GLU A 25 9.69 -6.26 -29.18
CA GLU A 25 9.43 -5.94 -27.77
C GLU A 25 8.06 -6.33 -27.17
N ASP A 26 7.80 -7.64 -27.05
CA ASP A 26 6.88 -8.18 -26.00
C ASP A 26 7.45 -7.99 -24.57
N SER A 27 8.50 -7.20 -24.41
CA SER A 27 9.17 -6.89 -23.14
C SER A 27 8.65 -5.56 -22.62
N LEU A 28 8.13 -5.55 -21.39
CA LEU A 28 7.79 -4.31 -20.70
C LEU A 28 8.99 -3.37 -20.70
N GLU A 29 8.82 -2.22 -21.30
CA GLU A 29 9.85 -1.19 -21.32
C GLU A 29 10.05 -0.61 -19.91
N PHE A 30 11.31 -0.42 -19.53
CA PHE A 30 11.64 0.24 -18.28
C PHE A 30 11.05 1.66 -18.22
N GLY A 31 11.06 2.39 -19.35
CA GLY A 31 10.51 3.74 -19.44
C GLY A 31 9.02 3.81 -19.08
N TYR A 32 8.23 2.85 -19.57
CA TYR A 32 6.81 2.74 -19.22
C TYR A 32 6.60 2.43 -17.72
N CYS A 33 7.37 1.49 -17.19
CA CYS A 33 7.31 1.16 -15.75
C CYS A 33 7.68 2.36 -14.88
N PHE A 34 8.66 3.15 -15.32
CA PHE A 34 9.09 4.36 -14.63
C PHE A 34 8.00 5.44 -14.67
N ASP A 35 7.41 5.71 -15.83
CA ASP A 35 6.31 6.68 -15.98
C ASP A 35 5.12 6.35 -15.05
N VAL A 36 4.66 5.10 -15.08
CA VAL A 36 3.56 4.63 -14.21
C VAL A 36 3.92 4.82 -12.73
N SER A 37 5.17 4.53 -12.35
CA SER A 37 5.62 4.65 -10.96
C SER A 37 5.64 6.12 -10.50
N ILE A 38 6.09 7.04 -11.36
CA ILE A 38 6.10 8.48 -11.08
C ILE A 38 4.66 9.00 -10.96
N ARG A 39 3.77 8.61 -11.86
CA ARG A 39 2.35 9.00 -11.81
C ARG A 39 1.64 8.46 -10.57
N ALA A 40 1.97 7.25 -10.13
CA ALA A 40 1.45 6.67 -8.89
C ALA A 40 2.05 7.30 -7.63
N PHE A 41 3.29 7.81 -7.69
CA PHE A 41 3.96 8.46 -6.57
C PHE A 41 3.41 9.87 -6.27
N LEU A 42 2.93 10.61 -7.28
CA LEU A 42 2.43 11.98 -7.09
C LEU A 42 1.28 12.06 -6.06
N PRO A 43 0.22 11.23 -6.13
CA PRO A 43 -0.81 11.20 -5.09
C PRO A 43 -0.26 10.89 -3.70
N VAL A 44 0.63 9.90 -3.59
CA VAL A 44 1.27 9.53 -2.31
C VAL A 44 2.01 10.72 -1.73
N TRP A 45 2.75 11.44 -2.57
CA TRP A 45 3.48 12.63 -2.15
C TRP A 45 2.53 13.71 -1.63
N VAL A 46 1.44 13.99 -2.35
CA VAL A 46 0.45 14.99 -1.92
C VAL A 46 -0.19 14.59 -0.58
N PHE A 47 -0.63 13.34 -0.42
CA PHE A 47 -1.27 12.90 0.82
C PHE A 47 -0.29 12.87 2.01
N LEU A 48 0.87 12.25 1.86
CA LEU A 48 1.78 12.02 2.99
C LEU A 48 2.74 13.17 3.27
N TYR A 49 3.08 14.00 2.28
CA TYR A 49 4.04 15.09 2.47
C TYR A 49 3.39 16.46 2.51
N VAL A 50 2.28 16.69 1.79
CA VAL A 50 1.60 17.98 1.82
C VAL A 50 0.48 17.97 2.85
N LEU A 51 -0.48 17.06 2.72
CA LEU A 51 -1.65 17.01 3.59
C LEU A 51 -1.27 16.60 5.02
N GLN A 52 -0.42 15.58 5.19
CA GLN A 52 0.07 15.20 6.52
C GLN A 52 0.84 16.29 7.22
N PHE A 53 1.65 17.05 6.49
CA PHE A 53 2.42 18.15 7.07
C PHE A 53 1.50 19.28 7.53
N LEU A 54 0.47 19.61 6.74
CA LEU A 54 -0.54 20.59 7.13
C LEU A 54 -1.35 20.14 8.35
N LEU A 55 -1.67 18.84 8.44
CA LEU A 55 -2.42 18.25 9.54
C LEU A 55 -1.55 17.86 10.74
N MET A 56 -0.21 18.00 10.65
CA MET A 56 0.71 17.70 11.74
C MET A 56 0.35 18.37 13.08
N PRO A 57 -0.07 19.66 13.17
CA PRO A 57 -0.50 20.25 14.44
C PRO A 57 -1.76 19.60 15.02
N LEU A 58 -2.62 19.02 14.18
CA LEU A 58 -3.83 18.29 14.59
C LEU A 58 -3.51 16.83 14.96
N ILE A 59 -2.56 16.22 14.24
CA ILE A 59 -2.13 14.83 14.43
C ILE A 59 -1.15 14.71 15.63
N ALA A 60 -0.43 15.76 15.98
CA ALA A 60 0.50 15.76 17.13
C ALA A 60 -0.19 15.72 18.50
N GLN A 61 -1.53 15.76 18.54
CA GLN A 61 -2.30 15.67 19.78
C GLN A 61 -2.64 14.19 20.08
N ASP A 62 -2.52 13.78 21.35
CA ASP A 62 -2.80 12.40 21.84
C ASP A 62 -4.30 12.07 21.89
N TYR A 63 -5.00 12.23 20.77
CA TYR A 63 -6.40 11.84 20.62
C TYR A 63 -6.51 10.59 19.75
N TRP A 64 -7.46 9.71 20.11
CA TRP A 64 -7.86 8.58 19.26
C TRP A 64 -8.20 9.01 17.82
N VAL A 65 -8.76 10.21 17.67
CA VAL A 65 -9.08 10.85 16.38
C VAL A 65 -7.83 11.12 15.53
N SER A 66 -6.71 11.53 16.14
CA SER A 66 -5.44 11.75 15.44
C SER A 66 -4.92 10.45 14.84
N ASN A 67 -4.90 9.37 15.62
CA ASN A 67 -4.44 8.07 15.16
C ASN A 67 -5.34 7.50 14.05
N PHE A 68 -6.66 7.66 14.19
CA PHE A 68 -7.61 7.28 13.14
C PHE A 68 -7.34 8.05 11.84
N PHE A 69 -7.17 9.37 11.93
CA PHE A 69 -6.95 10.21 10.75
C PHE A 69 -5.62 9.92 10.07
N GLY A 70 -4.54 9.80 10.86
CA GLY A 70 -3.21 9.44 10.36
C GLY A 70 -3.20 8.08 9.66
N ASN A 71 -3.71 7.04 10.33
CA ASN A 71 -3.78 5.70 9.76
C ASN A 71 -4.65 5.63 8.50
N THR A 72 -5.78 6.33 8.47
CA THR A 72 -6.65 6.39 7.30
C THR A 72 -5.97 7.08 6.12
N MET A 73 -5.17 8.11 6.38
CA MET A 73 -4.45 8.82 5.34
C MET A 73 -3.30 8.00 4.75
N TYR A 74 -2.60 7.21 5.59
CA TYR A 74 -1.64 6.21 5.12
C TYR A 74 -2.31 5.10 4.28
N LEU A 75 -3.46 4.60 4.72
CA LEU A 75 -4.25 3.61 3.96
C LEU A 75 -4.71 4.18 2.61
N LEU A 76 -5.21 5.42 2.59
CA LEU A 76 -5.64 6.10 1.37
C LEU A 76 -4.47 6.31 0.42
N ALA A 77 -3.34 6.86 0.89
CA ALA A 77 -2.17 7.09 0.05
C ALA A 77 -1.67 5.80 -0.62
N LEU A 78 -1.51 4.72 0.16
CA LEU A 78 -1.03 3.44 -0.35
C LEU A 78 -2.06 2.75 -1.26
N SER A 79 -3.36 2.78 -0.93
CA SER A 79 -4.39 2.22 -1.81
C SER A 79 -4.46 2.95 -3.15
N TYR A 80 -4.36 4.29 -3.15
CA TYR A 80 -4.27 5.09 -4.38
C TYR A 80 -3.06 4.71 -5.23
N TYR A 81 -1.89 4.48 -4.60
CA TYR A 81 -0.69 4.03 -5.31
C TYR A 81 -0.93 2.73 -6.08
N PHE A 82 -1.52 1.72 -5.43
CA PHE A 82 -1.81 0.44 -6.07
C PHE A 82 -2.88 0.55 -7.17
N VAL A 83 -3.90 1.39 -6.98
CA VAL A 83 -4.95 1.62 -8.00
C VAL A 83 -4.40 2.29 -9.26
N ILE A 84 -3.61 3.37 -9.12
CA ILE A 84 -3.02 4.06 -10.28
C ILE A 84 -2.03 3.16 -11.00
N THR A 85 -1.27 2.36 -10.24
CA THR A 85 -0.34 1.39 -10.81
C THR A 85 -1.08 0.32 -11.61
N PHE A 86 -2.18 -0.22 -11.07
CA PHE A 86 -3.04 -1.15 -11.79
C PHE A 86 -3.64 -0.54 -13.06
N LEU A 87 -4.17 0.68 -12.99
CA LEU A 87 -4.72 1.37 -14.14
C LEU A 87 -3.67 1.57 -15.25
N GLY A 88 -2.44 1.89 -14.87
CA GLY A 88 -1.29 1.95 -15.78
C GLY A 88 -1.08 0.61 -16.49
N TYR A 89 -0.85 -0.46 -15.73
CA TYR A 89 -0.56 -1.76 -16.34
C TYR A 89 -1.74 -2.42 -17.07
N ASN A 90 -2.99 -2.05 -16.74
CA ASN A 90 -4.19 -2.53 -17.44
C ASN A 90 -4.32 -1.96 -18.88
N ALA A 91 -3.61 -0.88 -19.20
CA ALA A 91 -3.56 -0.35 -20.55
C ALA A 91 -2.77 -1.25 -21.52
N LEU A 92 -2.00 -2.23 -21.02
CA LEU A 92 -1.26 -3.16 -21.86
C LEU A 92 -2.06 -4.46 -22.11
N PRO A 93 -2.50 -4.72 -23.36
CA PRO A 93 -3.32 -5.89 -23.69
C PRO A 93 -2.57 -7.24 -23.56
N PHE A 94 -1.25 -7.21 -23.36
CA PHE A 94 -0.37 -8.39 -23.26
C PHE A 94 -0.17 -8.90 -21.83
N LEU A 95 -0.51 -8.11 -20.80
CA LEU A 95 -0.37 -8.53 -19.39
C LEU A 95 -1.62 -9.31 -18.97
N SER A 96 -1.43 -10.57 -18.59
CA SER A 96 -2.48 -11.36 -17.95
C SER A 96 -2.33 -11.24 -16.44
N ARG A 97 -3.45 -11.15 -15.70
CA ARG A 97 -3.47 -11.13 -14.22
C ARG A 97 -2.94 -9.85 -13.55
N THR A 98 -3.31 -8.68 -14.09
CA THR A 98 -3.10 -7.37 -13.44
C THR A 98 -3.73 -7.27 -12.04
N GLU A 99 -4.72 -8.11 -11.75
CA GLU A 99 -5.40 -8.23 -10.45
C GLU A 99 -4.46 -8.53 -9.27
N ILE A 100 -3.30 -9.15 -9.48
CA ILE A 100 -2.32 -9.37 -8.40
C ILE A 100 -1.78 -8.03 -7.87
N LEU A 101 -1.73 -6.98 -8.70
CA LEU A 101 -1.28 -5.66 -8.24
C LEU A 101 -2.23 -5.03 -7.20
N LEU A 102 -3.50 -5.48 -7.14
CA LEU A 102 -4.46 -5.08 -6.13
C LEU A 102 -4.39 -5.91 -4.84
N ALA A 103 -3.73 -7.08 -4.87
CA ALA A 103 -3.60 -7.98 -3.71
C ALA A 103 -3.05 -7.32 -2.41
N PRO A 104 -2.14 -6.32 -2.44
CA PRO A 104 -1.71 -5.66 -1.21
C PRO A 104 -2.77 -4.76 -0.56
N ILE A 105 -3.81 -4.31 -1.27
CA ILE A 105 -4.87 -3.46 -0.71
C ILE A 105 -5.61 -4.13 0.47
N PRO A 106 -6.12 -5.37 0.37
CA PRO A 106 -6.77 -6.02 1.52
C PRO A 106 -5.81 -6.23 2.69
N VAL A 107 -4.51 -6.49 2.45
CA VAL A 107 -3.50 -6.59 3.51
C VAL A 107 -3.37 -5.26 4.26
N LEU A 108 -3.35 -4.14 3.53
CA LEU A 108 -3.30 -2.81 4.14
C LEU A 108 -4.56 -2.50 4.95
N VAL A 109 -5.74 -2.91 4.49
CA VAL A 109 -7.00 -2.74 5.25
C VAL A 109 -6.96 -3.55 6.54
N VAL A 110 -6.46 -4.78 6.51
CA VAL A 110 -6.30 -5.61 7.72
C VAL A 110 -5.31 -4.96 8.69
N LEU A 111 -4.16 -4.47 8.19
CA LEU A 111 -3.19 -3.77 9.03
C LEU A 111 -3.76 -2.48 9.63
N TRP A 112 -4.58 -1.75 8.88
CA TRP A 112 -5.29 -0.57 9.37
C TRP A 112 -6.26 -0.92 10.50
N LEU A 113 -7.06 -1.98 10.35
CA LEU A 113 -7.94 -2.49 11.41
C LEU A 113 -7.15 -2.88 12.64
N LEU A 114 -6.07 -3.66 12.48
CA LEU A 114 -5.20 -4.06 13.59
C LEU A 114 -4.62 -2.85 14.32
N SER A 115 -4.22 -1.80 13.61
CA SER A 115 -3.68 -0.58 14.22
C SER A 115 -4.70 0.14 15.10
N LEU A 116 -5.99 0.12 14.73
CA LEU A 116 -7.05 0.70 15.55
C LEU A 116 -7.30 -0.11 16.84
N PHE A 117 -7.33 -1.45 16.75
CA PHE A 117 -7.58 -2.31 17.92
C PHE A 117 -6.37 -2.47 18.85
N THR A 118 -5.14 -2.40 18.30
CA THR A 118 -3.91 -2.60 19.09
C THR A 118 -3.70 -1.49 20.11
N PHE A 119 -4.13 -0.25 19.85
CA PHE A 119 -4.07 0.82 20.85
C PHE A 119 -5.02 0.57 22.02
N ASP A 120 -6.28 0.22 21.75
CA ASP A 120 -7.24 -0.18 22.79
C ASP A 120 -6.70 -1.35 23.64
N CYS A 121 -6.11 -2.35 22.98
CA CYS A 121 -5.43 -3.44 23.67
C CYS A 121 -4.23 -2.95 24.49
N ALA A 122 -3.34 -2.11 23.97
CA ALA A 122 -2.16 -1.64 24.71
C ALA A 122 -2.55 -0.85 25.97
N THR A 123 -3.54 0.05 25.87
CA THR A 123 -4.00 0.85 27.01
C THR A 123 -4.75 0.00 28.05
N ASN A 124 -5.53 -1.00 27.62
CA ASN A 124 -6.24 -1.91 28.54
C ASN A 124 -5.36 -3.02 29.12
N LEU A 125 -4.32 -3.46 28.42
CA LEU A 125 -3.41 -4.54 28.84
C LEU A 125 -2.30 -4.05 29.77
N ALA A 126 -1.86 -2.78 29.63
CA ALA A 126 -0.86 -2.17 30.50
C ALA A 126 -1.19 -2.25 32.02
N PRO A 127 -2.40 -1.89 32.49
CA PRO A 127 -2.74 -2.03 33.91
C PRO A 127 -2.87 -3.50 34.35
N VAL A 128 -3.33 -4.40 33.46
CA VAL A 128 -3.44 -5.84 33.74
C VAL A 128 -2.06 -6.47 33.90
N LEU A 129 -1.11 -6.12 33.04
CA LEU A 129 0.29 -6.54 33.14
C LEU A 129 0.96 -5.98 34.40
N TRP A 130 0.71 -4.71 34.75
CA TRP A 130 1.26 -4.11 35.96
C TRP A 130 0.69 -4.73 37.24
N CYS A 131 -0.59 -5.10 37.23
CA CYS A 131 -1.25 -5.84 38.30
C CYS A 131 -0.67 -7.26 38.42
N GLY A 132 -0.42 -7.94 37.30
CA GLY A 132 0.27 -9.24 37.25
C GLY A 132 1.71 -9.19 37.77
N VAL A 133 2.45 -8.12 37.47
CA VAL A 133 3.81 -7.89 37.99
C VAL A 133 3.79 -7.58 39.49
N SER A 134 2.81 -6.81 39.99
CA SER A 134 2.65 -6.55 41.43
C SER A 134 2.26 -7.79 42.24
N LEU A 135 1.62 -8.80 41.63
CA LEU A 135 1.29 -10.07 42.27
C LEU A 135 2.48 -11.03 42.40
N ARG A 136 3.60 -10.76 41.72
CA ARG A 136 4.86 -11.48 41.93
C ARG A 136 5.47 -11.00 43.24
N LYS A 137 5.06 -11.58 44.37
CA LYS A 137 5.76 -11.40 45.65
C LYS A 137 7.25 -11.66 45.43
N PRO A 138 8.16 -10.78 45.88
CA PRO A 138 9.57 -11.09 45.90
C PRO A 138 9.75 -12.27 46.86
N VAL A 139 10.13 -13.42 46.29
CA VAL A 139 10.65 -14.57 47.04
C VAL A 139 12.12 -14.34 47.35
#